data_AF-A0AA38LHA9-F1
#
_entry.id   AF-A0AA38LHA9-F1
#
_cell.length_a   1.000
_cell.length_b   1.000
_cell.length_c   1.000
_cell.angle_alpha   90.00
_cell.angle_beta   90.00
_cell.angle_gamma   90.00
#
_symmetry.space_group_name_H-M   'P 1'
#
loop_
_entity.id
_entity.type
_entity.pdbx_description
1 polymer ?
#
loop_
_entity_poly.entity_id
_entity_poly.type
_entity_poly.pdbx_seq_one_letter_code
_entity_poly.pdbx_strand_id
1 'polypeptide(L)' 'CQQTFDSIKEKLTTAPILRGPDWGQPFHIHTDASNIAMGAILGKKDLEDH' A
#
# COMPACT_ATOMS: atom_id res chain seq x y z
N CYS A 1 7.41 20.57 8.88
CA CYS A 1 6.44 20.00 7.92
C CYS A 1 7.10 19.10 6.89
N GLN A 2 8.05 19.60 6.09
CA GLN A 2 8.67 18.81 5.01
C GLN A 2 9.40 17.55 5.52
N GLN A 3 10.24 17.69 6.55
CA GLN A 3 10.98 16.57 7.16
C GLN A 3 10.06 15.45 7.67
N THR A 4 8.91 15.81 8.27
CA THR A 4 7.93 14.84 8.74
C THR A 4 7.26 14.11 7.58
N PHE A 5 6.91 14.83 6.51
CA PHE A 5 6.32 14.24 5.31
C PHE A 5 7.30 13.30 4.61
N ASP A 6 8.57 13.68 4.52
CA ASP A 6 9.61 12.84 3.92
C ASP A 6 9.89 11.59 4.76
N SER A 7 9.87 11.71 6.09
CA SER A 7 9.95 10.53 6.97
C SER A 7 8.77 9.57 6.79
N ILE A 8 7.56 10.08 6.53
CA ILE A 8 6.41 9.22 6.23
C ILE A 8 6.61 8.48 4.91
N LYS A 9 7.06 9.16 3.85
CA LYS A 9 7.38 8.50 2.57
C LYS A 9 8.42 7.41 2.75
N GLU A 10 9.50 7.71 3.47
CA GLU A 10 10.59 6.76 3.73
C GLU A 10 10.05 5.48 4.39
N LYS A 11 9.24 5.62 5.44
CA LYS A 11 8.60 4.50 6.12
C LYS A 11 7.67 3.70 5.20
N LEU A 12 6.88 4.37 4.36
CA LEU A 12 6.00 3.71 3.39
C LEU A 12 6.77 2.94 2.31
N THR A 13 8.00 3.35 2.00
CA THR A 13 8.86 2.71 0.99
C THR A 13 9.81 1.65 1.55
N THR A 14 9.80 1.41 2.86
CA THR A 14 10.72 0.49 3.53
C THR A 14 9.99 -0.65 4.24
N ALA A 15 10.71 -1.74 4.50
CA ALA A 15 10.17 -2.84 5.31
C ALA A 15 9.95 -2.35 6.76
N PRO A 16 8.92 -2.85 7.48
CA PRO A 16 8.03 -3.96 7.13
C PRO A 16 6.77 -3.56 6.36
N ILE A 17 6.62 -2.28 5.99
CA ILE A 17 5.43 -1.76 5.31
C ILE A 17 5.45 -2.18 3.83
N LEU A 18 6.52 -1.80 3.11
CA LEU A 18 6.76 -2.29 1.75
C LEU A 18 7.56 -3.59 1.82
N ARG A 19 6.85 -4.70 1.96
CA ARG A 19 7.44 -6.05 1.83
C ARG A 19 7.28 -6.56 0.41
N GLY A 20 8.27 -7.35 -0.03
CA GLY A 20 8.18 -8.05 -1.31
C GLY A 20 6.91 -8.91 -1.40
N PRO A 21 6.30 -9.02 -2.59
CA PRO A 21 5.15 -9.89 -2.79
C PRO A 21 5.52 -11.34 -2.47
N ASP A 22 4.59 -12.06 -1.82
CA ASP A 22 4.65 -13.51 -1.77
C ASP A 22 3.73 -14.01 -2.88
N TRP A 23 4.34 -14.51 -3.96
CA TRP A 23 3.64 -14.91 -5.17
C TRP A 23 2.80 -16.19 -4.98
N GLY A 24 2.97 -16.90 -3.86
CA GLY A 24 2.16 -18.06 -3.50
C GLY A 24 0.81 -17.72 -2.86
N GLN A 25 0.55 -16.44 -2.57
CA GLN A 25 -0.66 -15.99 -1.88
C GLN A 25 -1.52 -15.06 -2.74
N PRO A 26 -2.85 -15.07 -2.55
CA PRO A 26 -3.74 -14.14 -3.24
C PRO A 26 -3.50 -12.70 -2.76
N PHE A 27 -3.60 -11.76 -3.70
CA PHE A 27 -3.56 -10.33 -3.42
C PHE A 27 -4.96 -9.75 -3.47
N HIS A 28 -5.17 -8.65 -2.74
CA HIS A 28 -6.38 -7.85 -2.83
C HIS A 28 -6.07 -6.52 -3.50
N ILE A 29 -6.92 -6.10 -4.44
CA ILE A 29 -6.76 -4.83 -5.15
C ILE A 29 -7.84 -3.87 -4.64
N HIS A 30 -7.41 -2.74 -4.09
CA HIS A 30 -8.31 -1.62 -3.80
C HIS A 30 -8.14 -0.58 -4.89
N THR A 31 -9.22 -0.21 -5.55
CA THR A 31 -9.22 0.83 -6.59
C THR A 31 -10.10 1.99 -6.16
N ASP A 32 -9.62 3.21 -6.37
CA ASP A 32 -10.41 4.43 -6.25
C ASP A 32 -10.28 5.25 -7.54
N ALA A 33 -11.37 5.88 -7.95
CA ALA A 33 -11.42 6.61 -9.21
C ALA A 33 -12.20 7.92 -9.05
N SER A 34 -11.67 8.95 -9.69
CA SER A 34 -12.33 10.25 -9.86
C SER A 34 -12.53 10.52 -11.36
N ASN A 35 -13.26 11.58 -11.68
CA ASN A 35 -13.46 12.01 -13.07
C ASN A 35 -12.16 12.42 -13.80
N ILE A 36 -11.03 12.53 -13.08
CA ILE A 36 -9.76 13.03 -13.62
C ILE A 36 -8.65 11.97 -13.56
N ALA A 37 -8.73 11.02 -12.62
CA ALA A 37 -7.70 10.01 -12.42
C ALA A 37 -8.23 8.75 -11.74
N MET A 38 -7.55 7.62 -11.97
CA MET A 38 -7.75 6.38 -11.23
C MET A 38 -6.49 6.01 -10.46
N GLY A 39 -6.66 5.44 -9.27
CA GLY A 39 -5.60 4.91 -8.42
C GLY A 39 -5.92 3.50 -7.94
N ALA A 40 -4.88 2.69 -7.74
CA ALA A 40 -5.03 1.34 -7.21
C ALA A 40 -3.92 1.00 -6.22
N ILE A 41 -4.25 0.18 -5.23
CA ILE A 41 -3.32 -0.35 -4.23
C ILE A 41 -3.43 -1.88 -4.24
N LEU A 42 -2.28 -2.55 -4.25
CA LEU A 42 -2.18 -4.00 -4.10
C LEU A 42 -1.80 -4.32 -2.65
N GLY A 43 -2.72 -4.93 -1.92
CA GLY A 43 -2.51 -5.39 -0.55
C GLY A 43 -2.37 -6.91 -0.48
N LYS A 44 -1.69 -7.41 0.55
CA LYS A 44 -1.82 -8.81 0.97
C LYS A 44 -3.06 -8.93 1.86
N LYS A 45 -3.74 -10.07 1.82
CA LYS A 45 -4.81 -10.37 2.78
C LYS A 45 -4.16 -10.61 4.15
N ASP A 46 -4.29 -9.66 5.08
CA ASP A 46 -4.08 -9.97 6.49
C ASP A 46 -5.32 -10.69 7.00
N LEU A 47 -5.12 -11.73 7.80
CA LEU A 47 -6.16 -12.63 8.28
C LEU A 47 -6.96 -11.97 9.41
N GLU A 48 -7.56 -10.79 9.21
CA GLU A 48 -8.43 -10.15 10.21
C GLU A 48 -9.29 -9.06 9.52
N ASP A 49 -10.28 -9.51 8.74
CA ASP A 49 -11.47 -8.69 8.47
C ASP A 49 -12.29 -8.62 9.77
N HIS A 50 -12.20 -7.50 10.48
CA HIS A 50 -13.18 -7.05 11.47
C HIS A 50 -13.84 -5.76 11.01
#